data_AF-A0A3M2UWM1-F1
#
_entry.id   AF-A0A3M2UWM1-F1
#
_cell.length_a   1.000
_cell.length_b   1.000
_cell.length_c   1.000
_cell.angle_alpha   90.00
_cell.angle_beta   90.00
_cell.angle_gamma   90.00
#
_symmetry.space_group_name_H-M   'P 1'
#
loop_
_entity.id
_entity.type
_entity.pdbx_description
1 polymer ?
#
loop_
_entity_poly.entity_id
_entity_poly.type
_entity_poly.pdbx_seq_one_letter_code
_entity_poly.pdbx_strand_id
1 'polypeptide(L)'
;GIFQWQSNSLTYLNGRDFAVNPEIQQTFTFEHADSWKYGDNFFFVDKIFYNGKKDATAGDNTYYGEFSPRLSLGKIFGQKFEFGPISDVLI
;
A
#
# COMPACT_ATOMS: atom_id res chain seq x y z
N GLY A 1 10.52 22.07 1.75
CA GLY A 1 9.24 22.18 1.02
C GLY A 1 8.17 21.38 1.74
N ILE A 2 6.92 21.41 1.25
CA ILE A 2 5.83 20.58 1.80
C ILE A 2 6.08 19.10 1.51
N PHE A 3 6.63 18.81 0.35
CA PHE A 3 7.01 17.47 -0.09
C PHE A 3 8.49 17.21 0.21
N GLN A 4 8.83 15.99 0.65
CA GLN A 4 10.19 15.60 1.04
C GLN A 4 10.77 14.57 0.08
N TRP A 5 10.09 13.45 -0.11
CA TRP A 5 10.49 12.40 -1.04
C TRP A 5 9.28 11.58 -1.49
N GLN A 6 9.43 10.91 -2.65
CA GLN A 6 8.54 9.82 -3.07
C GLN A 6 9.37 8.69 -3.67
N SER A 7 8.77 7.50 -3.69
CA SER A 7 9.20 6.33 -4.43
C SER A 7 7.99 5.69 -5.10
N ASN A 8 8.18 5.12 -6.29
CA ASN A 8 7.15 4.40 -7.02
C ASN A 8 7.74 3.08 -7.50
N SER A 9 6.95 2.00 -7.47
CA SER A 9 7.31 0.71 -8.04
C SER A 9 6.21 0.21 -8.98
N LEU A 10 6.60 -0.57 -9.99
CA LEU A 10 5.69 -1.34 -10.82
C LEU A 10 6.21 -2.77 -10.88
N THR A 11 5.42 -3.71 -10.42
CA THR A 11 5.78 -5.12 -10.28
C THR A 11 4.80 -5.99 -11.06
N TYR A 12 5.30 -7.09 -11.62
CA TYR A 12 4.49 -8.13 -12.22
C TYR A 12 4.76 -9.47 -11.54
N LEU A 13 3.69 -10.16 -11.15
CA LEU A 13 3.73 -11.47 -10.50
C LEU A 13 2.91 -12.47 -11.33
N ASN A 14 3.46 -13.66 -11.53
CA ASN A 14 2.72 -14.80 -12.05
C ASN A 14 2.80 -15.94 -11.03
N GLY A 15 1.71 -16.16 -10.30
CA GLY A 15 1.64 -17.08 -9.17
C GLY A 15 0.71 -18.25 -9.40
N ARG A 16 0.92 -19.31 -8.62
CA ARG A 16 0.10 -20.52 -8.54
C ARG A 16 -0.20 -20.83 -7.08
N ASP A 17 -1.20 -21.67 -6.83
CA ASP A 17 -1.59 -22.20 -5.52
C ASP A 17 -2.15 -21.15 -4.54
N PHE A 18 -2.88 -20.15 -5.04
CA PHE A 18 -3.62 -19.22 -4.18
C PHE A 18 -4.78 -19.92 -3.46
N ALA A 19 -4.90 -19.69 -2.15
CA ALA A 19 -5.87 -20.40 -1.30
C ALA A 19 -7.28 -19.75 -1.26
N VAL A 20 -7.37 -18.44 -1.50
CA VAL A 20 -8.63 -17.67 -1.30
C VAL A 20 -9.35 -17.42 -2.62
N ASN A 21 -8.63 -16.92 -3.62
CA ASN A 21 -9.14 -16.67 -4.97
C ASN A 21 -8.64 -17.77 -5.93
N PRO A 22 -9.06 -17.80 -7.21
CA PRO A 22 -8.60 -18.80 -8.18
C PRO A 22 -7.07 -19.03 -8.14
N GLU A 23 -6.67 -20.29 -8.23
CA GLU A 23 -5.31 -20.75 -7.91
C GLU A 23 -4.22 -20.16 -8.80
N ILE A 24 -4.52 -19.73 -10.02
CA ILE A 24 -3.52 -19.20 -10.96
C ILE A 24 -3.84 -17.73 -11.20
N GLN A 25 -2.88 -16.86 -10.88
CA GLN A 25 -3.09 -15.41 -10.97
C GLN A 25 -1.90 -14.73 -11.63
N GLN A 26 -2.21 -13.74 -12.46
CA GLN A 26 -1.25 -12.74 -12.93
C GLN A 26 -1.62 -11.40 -12.32
N THR A 27 -0.68 -10.77 -11.63
CA THR A 27 -0.92 -9.53 -10.91
C THR A 27 0.06 -8.46 -11.37
N PHE A 28 -0.46 -7.28 -11.69
CA PHE A 28 0.33 -6.07 -11.80
C PHE A 28 0.10 -5.23 -10.55
N THR A 29 1.18 -4.87 -9.87
CA THR A 29 1.14 -4.07 -8.64
C THR A 29 1.82 -2.75 -8.90
N PHE A 30 1.10 -1.65 -8.67
CA PHE A 30 1.69 -0.32 -8.56
C PHE A 30 1.76 0.06 -7.08
N GLU A 31 2.93 0.46 -6.60
CA GLU A 31 3.11 0.94 -5.23
C GLU A 31 3.64 2.38 -5.24
N HIS A 32 3.19 3.16 -4.27
CA HIS A 32 3.64 4.52 -4.03
C HIS A 32 3.94 4.72 -2.55
N ALA A 33 5.08 5.34 -2.26
CA ALA A 33 5.45 5.78 -0.93
C ALA A 33 5.91 7.22 -0.98
N ASP A 34 5.48 8.06 -0.04
CA ASP A 34 5.96 9.44 0.07
C ASP A 34 6.10 9.89 1.52
N SER A 35 6.94 10.89 1.74
CA SER A 35 6.96 11.67 2.98
C SER A 35 6.77 13.14 2.68
N TRP A 36 6.01 13.78 3.55
CA TRP A 36 5.65 15.18 3.45
C TRP A 36 5.73 15.84 4.83
N LYS A 37 5.45 17.14 4.87
CA LYS A 37 5.71 17.99 6.04
C LYS A 37 5.06 17.45 7.32
N TYR A 38 3.92 16.78 7.22
CA TYR A 38 3.11 16.37 8.37
C TYR A 38 2.98 14.86 8.55
N GLY A 39 3.65 14.06 7.73
CA GLY A 39 3.42 12.63 7.74
C GLY A 39 4.09 11.92 6.59
N ASP A 40 3.61 10.73 6.30
CA ASP A 40 3.99 9.91 5.16
C ASP A 40 2.79 9.10 4.70
N ASN A 41 2.88 8.57 3.48
CA ASN A 41 1.85 7.72 2.93
C ASN A 41 2.50 6.52 2.26
N PHE A 42 1.80 5.39 2.33
CA PHE A 42 2.05 4.23 1.48
C PHE A 42 0.72 3.75 0.90
N PHE A 43 0.69 3.44 -0.39
CA PHE A 43 -0.41 2.68 -0.98
C PHE A 43 0.08 1.74 -2.07
N PHE A 44 -0.71 0.71 -2.31
CA PHE A 44 -0.55 -0.13 -3.49
C PHE A 44 -1.89 -0.46 -4.13
N VAL A 45 -1.87 -0.71 -5.43
CA VAL A 45 -3.02 -1.19 -6.20
C VAL A 45 -2.58 -2.36 -7.07
N ASP A 46 -3.32 -3.45 -6.95
CA ASP A 46 -3.20 -4.65 -7.74
C ASP A 46 -4.27 -4.71 -8.83
N LYS A 47 -3.84 -5.02 -10.05
CA LYS A 47 -4.70 -5.55 -11.10
C LYS A 47 -4.45 -7.05 -11.23
N ILE A 48 -5.42 -7.85 -10.79
CA ILE A 48 -5.33 -9.31 -10.71
C ILE A 48 -6.14 -9.92 -11.86
N PHE A 49 -5.55 -10.82 -12.62
CA PHE A 49 -6.18 -11.64 -13.64
C PHE A 49 -6.24 -13.10 -13.16
N TYR A 50 -7.45 -13.65 -13.10
CA TYR A 50 -7.67 -15.03 -12.68
C TYR A 50 -7.60 -15.96 -13.89
N ASN A 51 -6.59 -16.81 -13.91
CA ASN A 51 -6.32 -17.72 -15.00
C ASN A 51 -6.89 -19.10 -14.69
N GLY A 52 -7.54 -19.74 -15.68
CA GLY A 52 -8.10 -21.09 -15.57
C GLY A 52 -9.49 -21.16 -14.93
N LYS A 53 -9.82 -20.28 -13.97
CA LYS A 53 -11.17 -20.20 -13.39
C LYS A 53 -11.53 -18.76 -13.01
N LYS A 54 -12.78 -18.39 -13.23
CA LYS A 54 -13.35 -17.11 -12.76
C LYS A 54 -13.50 -17.11 -11.24
N ASP A 55 -13.24 -15.98 -10.62
CA ASP A 55 -13.69 -15.74 -9.24
C ASP A 55 -15.21 -15.75 -9.16
N ALA A 56 -15.75 -16.26 -8.05
CA ALA A 56 -17.20 -16.42 -7.87
C ALA A 56 -17.96 -15.08 -7.84
N THR A 57 -17.29 -14.00 -7.45
CA THR A 57 -17.90 -12.67 -7.25
C THR A 57 -17.32 -11.62 -8.18
N ALA A 58 -16.02 -11.72 -8.49
CA ALA A 58 -15.30 -10.73 -9.29
C ALA A 58 -15.15 -11.10 -10.78
N GLY A 59 -15.47 -12.34 -11.18
CA GLY A 59 -15.34 -12.77 -12.58
C GLY A 59 -13.89 -13.05 -12.98
N ASP A 60 -13.47 -12.63 -14.18
CA ASP A 60 -12.17 -12.99 -14.75
C ASP A 60 -10.99 -12.18 -14.19
N ASN A 61 -11.26 -11.04 -13.55
CA ASN A 61 -10.22 -10.16 -13.02
C ASN A 61 -10.80 -9.24 -11.95
N THR A 62 -9.94 -8.72 -11.07
CA THR A 62 -10.35 -7.75 -10.04
C THR A 62 -9.32 -6.64 -9.88
N TYR A 63 -9.67 -5.65 -9.06
CA TYR A 63 -8.74 -4.69 -8.49
C TYR A 63 -8.75 -4.85 -6.97
N TYR A 64 -7.57 -4.80 -6.37
CA TYR A 64 -7.39 -4.78 -4.92
C TYR A 64 -6.36 -3.71 -4.57
N GLY A 65 -6.36 -3.20 -3.35
CA GLY A 65 -5.37 -2.23 -2.93
C GLY A 65 -5.57 -1.79 -1.49
N GLU A 66 -4.51 -1.26 -0.90
CA GLU A 66 -4.51 -0.75 0.47
C GLU A 66 -3.89 0.63 0.49
N PHE A 67 -4.41 1.48 1.38
CA PHE A 67 -3.92 2.83 1.61
C PHE A 67 -3.64 3.02 3.10
N SER A 68 -2.38 3.34 3.41
CA SER A 68 -1.86 3.49 4.77
C SER A 68 -1.25 4.89 4.95
N PRO A 69 -2.09 5.95 5.05
CA PRO A 69 -1.61 7.27 5.42
C PRO A 69 -1.22 7.31 6.90
N ARG A 70 -0.23 8.13 7.24
CA ARG A 70 0.15 8.40 8.63
C ARG A 70 0.35 9.89 8.86
N LEU A 71 -0.29 10.43 9.89
CA LEU A 71 -0.14 11.80 10.35
C LEU A 71 0.71 11.84 11.62
N SER A 72 1.77 12.64 11.61
CA SER A 72 2.67 12.84 12.74
C SER A 72 2.19 13.98 13.62
N LEU A 73 1.79 13.66 14.86
CA LEU A 73 1.39 14.68 15.83
C LEU A 73 2.57 15.61 16.17
N GLY A 74 3.79 15.06 16.25
CA GLY A 74 4.98 15.88 16.51
C GLY A 74 5.26 16.90 15.42
N LYS A 75 5.19 16.48 14.14
CA LYS A 75 5.36 17.39 12.98
C LYS A 75 4.22 18.40 12.87
N ILE A 76 2.99 18.02 13.19
CA ILE A 76 1.81 18.91 13.10
C ILE A 76 1.85 20.00 14.18
N PHE A 77 2.08 19.63 15.44
CA PHE A 77 2.07 20.58 16.56
C PHE A 77 3.42 21.26 16.79
N GLY A 78 4.48 20.82 16.11
CA GLY A 78 5.84 21.33 16.33
C GLY A 78 6.35 21.00 17.74
N GLN A 79 5.84 19.94 18.35
CA GLN A 79 6.19 19.49 19.70
C GLN A 79 6.79 18.09 19.66
N LYS A 80 7.69 17.78 20.60
CA LYS A 80 8.26 16.45 20.74
C LYS A 80 7.33 15.58 21.59
N PHE A 81 6.60 14.66 20.96
CA PHE A 81 5.86 13.61 21.66
C PHE A 81 6.75 12.36 21.82
N GLU A 82 7.84 12.52 22.58
CA GLU A 82 8.87 11.50 22.75
C GLU A 82 8.85 10.94 24.18
N PHE A 83 8.94 9.62 24.35
CA PHE A 83 9.06 8.96 25.65
C PHE A 83 9.83 7.65 25.53
N GLY A 84 11.07 7.62 26.05
CA GLY A 84 11.95 6.46 25.92
C GLY A 84 12.24 6.12 24.45
N PRO A 85 11.93 4.89 23.97
CA PRO A 85 12.15 4.51 22.57
C PRO A 85 11.10 5.07 21.60
N ILE A 86 10.04 5.73 22.10
CA ILE A 86 9.01 6.36 21.26
C ILE A 86 9.55 7.68 20.72
N SER A 87 9.67 7.79 19.40
CA SER A 87 10.14 8.99 18.71
C SER A 87 9.02 9.91 18.22
N ASP A 88 7.80 9.38 18.04
CA ASP A 88 6.63 10.15 17.57
C ASP A 88 5.34 9.36 17.81
N VAL A 89 4.20 10.05 17.69
CA VAL A 89 2.86 9.45 17.68
C VAL A 89 2.24 9.67 16.31
N LEU A 90 1.88 8.57 15.64
CA LEU A 90 1.28 8.57 14.31
C LEU A 90 -0.19 8.16 14.40
N ILE A 91 -1.04 8.79 13.60
CA ILE A 91 -2.46 8.43 13.38
C ILE A 91 -2.66 8.02 11.92
#